data_AF-A0A260BAP3-F1
#
_entry.id   AF-A0A260BAP3-F1
#
_cell.length_a   1.000
_cell.length_b   1.000
_cell.length_c   1.000
_cell.angle_alpha   90.00
_cell.angle_beta   90.00
_cell.angle_gamma   90.00
#
_symmetry.space_group_name_H-M   'P 1'
#
loop_
_entity.id
_entity.type
_entity.pdbx_description
1 polymer ?
#
loop_
_entity_poly.entity_id
_entity_poly.type
_entity_poly.pdbx_seq_one_letter_code
_entity_poly.pdbx_strand_id
1 'polypeptide(L)'
;MSATPTTPFQNKLQSLSGRALKRVQSLTGAEIAASENIQLIFAVAYVSGLHPEAIKGWGKNEVDGWNDYLDNTSYHHARIAAGVEDEDTDPKDELTN
;
A
#
# COMPACT_ATOMS: atom_id res chain seq x y z
N MET A 1 4.87 26.85 -8.98
CA MET A 1 5.13 25.40 -9.03
C MET A 1 3.90 24.73 -8.49
N SER A 2 3.07 24.16 -9.36
CA SER A 2 1.87 23.45 -8.94
C SER A 2 2.33 22.15 -8.29
N ALA A 3 2.17 22.03 -6.97
CA ALA A 3 2.28 20.73 -6.32
C ALA A 3 1.25 19.84 -6.99
N THR A 4 1.70 18.78 -7.66
CA THR A 4 0.82 17.72 -8.16
C THR A 4 -0.04 17.26 -6.99
N PRO A 5 -1.38 17.16 -7.12
CA PRO A 5 -2.20 16.68 -6.02
C PRO A 5 -1.70 15.30 -5.59
N THR A 6 -1.19 15.23 -4.36
CA THR A 6 -0.71 13.98 -3.78
C THR A 6 -1.91 13.09 -3.55
N THR A 7 -1.98 11.96 -4.26
CA THR A 7 -3.10 11.02 -4.09
C THR A 7 -3.10 10.43 -2.66
N PRO A 8 -4.24 9.94 -2.15
CA PRO A 8 -4.31 9.24 -0.87
C PRO A 8 -3.26 8.11 -0.74
N PHE A 9 -3.03 7.37 -1.82
CA PHE A 9 -1.97 6.39 -1.92
C PHE A 9 -0.56 6.99 -1.77
N GLN A 10 -0.27 8.09 -2.46
CA GLN A 10 1.02 8.78 -2.32
C GLN A 10 1.21 9.35 -0.91
N ASN A 11 0.15 9.83 -0.24
CA ASN A 11 0.20 10.26 1.15
C ASN A 11 0.53 9.08 2.08
N LYS A 12 -0.10 7.92 1.87
CA LYS A 12 0.20 6.69 2.61
C LYS A 12 1.65 6.28 2.42
N LEU A 13 2.12 6.26 1.18
CA LEU A 13 3.50 5.93 0.83
C LEU A 13 4.50 6.88 1.52
N GLN A 14 4.25 8.19 1.49
CA GLN A 14 5.10 9.18 2.16
C GLN A 14 5.05 9.12 3.69
N SER A 15 3.95 8.60 4.26
CA SER A 15 3.82 8.39 5.72
C SER A 15 4.65 7.20 6.24
N LEU A 16 5.10 6.30 5.36
CA LEU A 16 5.91 5.17 5.75
C LEU A 16 7.28 5.62 6.24
N SER A 17 7.76 4.99 7.32
CA SER A 17 9.14 5.21 7.76
C SER A 17 10.14 4.83 6.68
N GLY A 18 11.32 5.45 6.67
CA GLY A 18 12.37 5.10 5.70
C GLY A 18 12.79 3.62 5.71
N ARG A 19 12.60 2.91 6.84
CA ARG A 19 12.80 1.46 6.90
C ARG A 19 11.70 0.69 6.19
N ALA A 20 10.44 1.07 6.42
CA ALA A 20 9.29 0.48 5.75
C ALA A 20 9.38 0.68 4.22
N LEU A 21 9.74 1.87 3.75
CA LEU A 21 9.96 2.15 2.33
C LEU A 21 11.01 1.23 1.69
N LYS A 22 12.13 0.97 2.39
CA LYS A 22 13.14 0.01 1.92
C LYS A 22 12.60 -1.41 1.83
N ARG A 23 11.65 -1.80 2.69
CA ARG A 23 11.01 -3.12 2.61
C ARG A 23 10.07 -3.20 1.43
N VAL A 24 9.27 -2.16 1.21
CA VAL A 24 8.43 -2.03 0.00
C VAL A 24 9.28 -2.16 -1.25
N GLN A 25 10.39 -1.40 -1.37
CA GLN A 25 11.34 -1.53 -2.50
C GLN A 25 11.89 -2.95 -2.67
N SER A 26 12.24 -3.60 -1.56
CA SER A 26 12.76 -4.97 -1.58
C SER A 26 11.73 -5.99 -2.08
N LEU A 27 10.44 -5.76 -1.84
CA LEU A 27 9.35 -6.65 -2.26
C LEU A 27 8.93 -6.41 -3.70
N THR A 28 8.98 -5.15 -4.16
CA THR A 28 8.61 -4.78 -5.54
C THR A 28 9.74 -5.01 -6.54
N GLY A 29 10.99 -5.06 -6.07
CA GLY A 29 12.17 -5.21 -6.94
C GLY A 29 12.40 -4.01 -7.87
N ALA A 30 11.69 -2.90 -7.63
CA ALA A 30 11.71 -1.71 -8.47
C ALA A 30 11.82 -0.45 -7.59
N GLU A 31 12.39 0.61 -8.17
CA GLU A 31 12.28 1.93 -7.57
C GLU A 31 10.80 2.29 -7.39
N ILE A 32 10.48 2.88 -6.24
CA ILE A 32 9.14 3.35 -5.96
C ILE A 32 8.88 4.55 -6.87
N ALA A 33 8.25 4.27 -8.01
CA ALA A 33 7.76 5.29 -8.91
C ALA A 33 6.56 6.01 -8.26
N ALA A 34 6.32 7.24 -8.67
CA ALA A 34 5.14 8.00 -8.24
C ALA A 34 3.81 7.41 -8.76
N SER A 35 3.88 6.47 -9.69
CA SER A 35 2.74 5.80 -10.32
C SER A 35 2.33 4.55 -9.55
N GLU A 36 1.02 4.41 -9.35
CA GLU A 36 0.39 3.24 -8.76
C GLU A 36 0.66 2.01 -9.65
N ASN A 37 1.38 1.04 -9.10
CA ASN A 37 1.54 -0.29 -9.69
C ASN A 37 0.89 -1.29 -8.75
N ILE A 38 0.18 -2.28 -9.29
CA ILE A 38 -0.47 -3.37 -8.53
C ILE A 38 0.48 -3.93 -7.47
N GLN A 39 1.70 -4.31 -7.84
CA GLN A 39 2.67 -4.90 -6.91
C GLN A 39 3.10 -3.91 -5.81
N LEU A 40 3.20 -2.62 -6.15
CA LEU A 40 3.51 -1.57 -5.18
C LEU A 40 2.33 -1.36 -4.20
N ILE A 41 1.09 -1.42 -4.66
CA ILE A 41 -0.12 -1.33 -3.83
C ILE A 41 -0.12 -2.47 -2.80
N PHE A 42 0.09 -3.71 -3.25
CA PHE A 42 0.17 -4.86 -2.35
C PHE A 42 1.32 -4.71 -1.34
N ALA A 43 2.51 -4.30 -1.79
CA ALA A 43 3.67 -4.15 -0.91
C ALA A 43 3.46 -3.05 0.14
N VAL A 44 2.87 -1.92 -0.24
CA VAL A 44 2.51 -0.84 0.70
C VAL A 44 1.46 -1.32 1.69
N ALA A 45 0.40 -1.99 1.23
CA ALA A 45 -0.64 -2.55 2.10
C ALA A 45 -0.05 -3.51 3.13
N TYR A 46 0.72 -4.50 2.68
CA TYR A 46 1.37 -5.49 3.54
C TYR A 46 2.27 -4.84 4.58
N VAL A 47 3.24 -4.01 4.15
CA VAL A 47 4.22 -3.39 5.05
C VAL A 47 3.54 -2.41 6.01
N SER A 48 2.49 -1.72 5.59
CA SER A 48 1.75 -0.80 6.45
C SER A 48 0.96 -1.51 7.56
N GLY A 49 0.60 -2.78 7.35
CA GLY A 49 -0.07 -3.62 8.35
C GLY A 49 0.88 -4.30 9.33
N LEU A 50 2.19 -4.27 9.09
CA LEU A 50 3.17 -4.91 9.96
C LEU A 50 3.49 -4.08 11.21
N HIS A 51 3.68 -4.77 12.33
CA HIS A 51 4.18 -4.15 13.54
C HIS A 51 5.60 -3.59 13.32
N PRO A 52 5.98 -2.44 13.92
CA PRO A 52 7.31 -1.86 13.76
C PRO A 52 8.47 -2.81 14.10
N GLU A 53 8.25 -3.79 14.98
CA GLU A 53 9.25 -4.80 15.31
C GLU A 53 9.51 -5.79 14.15
N ALA A 54 8.50 -6.20 13.39
CA ALA A 54 8.68 -7.02 12.20
C ALA A 54 9.44 -6.25 11.10
N ILE A 55 9.16 -4.95 10.95
CA ILE A 55 9.90 -4.08 10.03
C ILE A 55 11.40 -3.96 10.43
N LYS A 56 11.68 -3.95 11.74
CA LYS A 56 13.05 -3.95 12.29
C LYS A 56 13.74 -5.31 12.15
N GLY A 57 13.03 -6.39 12.48
CA GLY A 57 13.50 -7.78 12.48
C GLY A 57 13.44 -8.47 11.12
N TRP A 58 13.12 -7.72 10.06
CA TRP A 58 12.87 -8.21 8.70
C TRP A 58 13.79 -9.35 8.28
N GLY A 59 13.19 -10.51 8.05
CA GLY A 59 13.88 -11.71 7.65
C GLY A 59 12.95 -12.63 6.87
N LYS A 60 13.19 -13.94 7.01
CA LYS A 60 12.48 -14.96 6.26
C LYS A 60 10.98 -14.98 6.56
N ASN A 61 10.58 -14.74 7.81
CA ASN A 61 9.17 -14.80 8.21
C ASN A 61 8.33 -13.72 7.52
N GLU A 62 8.86 -12.50 7.38
CA GLU A 62 8.18 -11.40 6.70
C GLU A 62 8.13 -11.61 5.18
N VAL A 63 9.11 -12.31 4.60
CA VAL A 63 9.08 -12.67 3.18
C VAL A 63 8.11 -13.82 2.92
N ASP A 64 8.08 -14.83 3.80
CA ASP A 64 7.13 -15.94 3.71
C ASP A 64 5.69 -15.41 3.88
N GLY A 65 5.47 -14.54 4.89
CA GLY A 65 4.18 -13.88 5.09
C GLY A 65 3.78 -12.92 3.97
N TRP A 66 4.73 -12.37 3.21
CA TRP A 66 4.44 -11.61 2.00
C TRP A 66 3.88 -12.51 0.90
N ASN A 67 4.46 -13.68 0.67
CA ASN A 67 3.93 -14.63 -0.32
C ASN A 67 2.54 -15.12 0.09
N ASP A 68 2.35 -15.45 1.37
CA ASP A 68 1.03 -15.82 1.91
C ASP A 68 0.01 -14.68 1.72
N TYR A 69 0.44 -13.43 1.94
CA TYR A 69 -0.41 -12.27 1.73
C TYR A 69 -0.83 -12.11 0.26
N LEU A 70 0.10 -12.29 -0.69
CA LEU A 70 -0.21 -12.24 -2.12
C LEU A 70 -1.20 -13.32 -2.55
N ASP A 71 -1.06 -14.53 -2.02
CA ASP A 71 -1.92 -15.66 -2.38
C ASP A 71 -3.33 -15.53 -1.79
N ASN A 72 -3.47 -14.87 -0.64
CA ASN A 72 -4.74 -14.80 0.11
C ASN A 72 -5.45 -13.44 0.03
N THR A 73 -4.83 -12.41 -0.55
CA THR A 73 -5.40 -11.06 -0.57
C THR A 73 -5.86 -10.67 -1.96
N SER A 74 -7.12 -10.21 -2.07
CA SER A 74 -7.63 -9.66 -3.31
C SER A 74 -7.06 -8.28 -3.59
N TYR A 75 -6.96 -7.91 -4.87
CA TYR A 75 -6.48 -6.59 -5.28
C TYR A 75 -7.29 -5.44 -4.67
N HIS A 76 -8.61 -5.58 -4.58
CA HIS A 76 -9.49 -4.59 -3.96
C HIS A 76 -9.15 -4.38 -2.47
N HIS A 77 -8.93 -5.45 -1.72
CA HIS A 77 -8.54 -5.34 -0.30
C HIS A 77 -7.16 -4.67 -0.16
N ALA A 78 -6.20 -5.02 -1.02
CA ALA A 78 -4.88 -4.37 -1.02
C ALA A 78 -4.97 -2.87 -1.34
N ARG A 79 -5.84 -2.44 -2.28
CA ARG A 79 -6.10 -1.03 -2.58
C ARG A 79 -6.58 -0.26 -1.36
N ILE A 80 -7.64 -0.76 -0.70
CA ILE A 80 -8.20 -0.13 0.51
C ILE A 80 -7.15 -0.02 1.61
N ALA A 81 -6.40 -1.10 1.87
CA ALA A 81 -5.37 -1.12 2.90
C ALA A 81 -4.19 -0.17 2.59
N ALA A 82 -3.84 -0.03 1.32
CA ALA A 82 -2.84 0.93 0.83
C ALA A 82 -3.37 2.39 0.80
N GLY A 83 -4.65 2.60 1.12
CA GLY A 83 -5.27 3.92 1.11
C GLY A 83 -5.54 4.45 -0.30
N VAL A 84 -5.67 3.58 -1.30
CA VAL A 84 -6.23 3.95 -2.61
C VAL A 84 -7.75 4.03 -2.42
N GLU A 85 -8.34 5.22 -2.59
CA GLU A 85 -9.80 5.36 -2.51
C GLU A 85 -10.48 4.47 -3.57
N ASP A 86 -11.58 3.82 -3.18
CA ASP A 86 -12.47 3.19 -4.14
C ASP A 86 -13.11 4.29 -4.98
N GLU A 87 -12.85 4.28 -6.29
CA GLU A 87 -13.51 5.16 -7.25
C GLU A 87 -15.04 4.92 -7.29
N ASP A 88 -15.53 3.84 -6.65
CA ASP A 88 -16.94 3.44 -6.57
C ASP A 88 -17.66 3.86 -5.27
N THR A 89 -17.04 4.64 -4.38
CA THR A 89 -17.80 5.30 -3.30
C THR A 89 -18.25 6.69 -3.73
N ASP A 90 -18.98 6.75 -4.84
CA ASP A 90 -19.86 7.89 -5.11
C ASP A 90 -20.99 7.80 -4.07
N PRO A 91 -21.19 8.78 -3.15
CA PRO A 91 -22.42 8.84 -2.36
C PRO A 91 -23.56 9.25 -3.29
N LYS A 92 -23.91 8.39 -4.24
CA LYS A 92 -25.01 8.58 -5.18
C LYS A 92 -26.26 7.83 -4.74
N ASP A 93 -26.53 7.84 -3.45
CA ASP A 93 -27.79 7.36 -2.88
C ASP A 93 -28.07 8.06 -1.53
N GLU A 94 -28.02 9.40 -1.49
CA GLU A 94 -29.00 10.12 -0.66
C GLU A 94 -30.14 10.55 -1.57
N LEU A 95 -31.11 9.63 -1.61
CA LEU A 95 -32.39 9.69 -2.27
C LEU A 95 -33.02 11.07 -2.19
N THR A 96 -33.39 11.56 -3.36
CA THR A 96 -34.42 12.56 -3.56
C THR A 96 -35.69 12.10 -2.86
N ASN A 97 -36.11 12.81 -1.81
CA ASN A 97 -37.51 12.87 -1.40
C ASN A 97 -37.84 14.27 -0.87
#